data_AF-A0A212AJ76-F1
#
_entry.id   AF-A0A212AJ76-F1
#
_cell.length_a   1.000
_cell.length_b   1.000
_cell.length_c   1.000
_cell.angle_alpha   90.00
_cell.angle_beta   90.00
_cell.angle_gamma   90.00
#
_symmetry.space_group_name_H-M   'P 1'
#
loop_
_entity.id
_entity.type
_entity.pdbx_description
1 polymer ?
#
loop_
_entity_poly.entity_id
_entity_poly.type
_entity_poly.pdbx_seq_one_letter_code
_entity_poly.pdbx_strand_id
1 'polypeptide(L)'
;MTFSISATCPDTGAFGIAISSSSPAVAARCSHARAGVGVVASQNVTDPSLGPRALDLMARGVGAEEALAALLDGYATADWRQVVIVDATGQSAIHSGARVLGTFGTARGRFCAAAGNLLASENVPDAMVRGFEAAEGTLPERLLAALEAGQGAGGEAGPVHSAGLLVVRDVTWPIADLRVDWDDTDPIGRLRALWEIYAPQLEDYVRRAVAPEAAPSYGVPGDL
;
A
#
# COMPACT_ATOMS: atom_id res chain seq x y z
N MET A 1 -11.06 11.08 1.37
CA MET A 1 -10.44 11.18 0.04
C MET A 1 -9.24 10.28 0.12
N THR A 2 -9.08 9.33 -0.81
CA THR A 2 -7.90 8.46 -0.82
C THR A 2 -7.75 7.82 -2.18
N PHE A 3 -6.52 7.60 -2.64
CA PHE A 3 -6.21 6.59 -3.66
C PHE A 3 -5.01 5.75 -3.24
N SER A 4 -5.07 4.45 -3.52
CA SER A 4 -4.04 3.49 -3.12
C SER A 4 -3.89 2.38 -4.14
N ILE A 5 -2.72 1.75 -4.11
CA ILE A 5 -2.42 0.53 -4.85
C ILE A 5 -1.74 -0.47 -3.93
N SER A 6 -2.29 -1.69 -3.91
CA SER A 6 -1.74 -2.84 -3.19
C SER A 6 -1.21 -3.84 -4.21
N ALA A 7 -0.05 -4.45 -3.96
CA ALA A 7 0.56 -5.38 -4.90
C ALA A 7 1.46 -6.43 -4.24
N THR A 8 1.76 -7.48 -5.00
CA THR A 8 2.78 -8.49 -4.67
C THR A 8 3.79 -8.62 -5.81
N CYS A 9 5.02 -9.04 -5.46
CA CYS A 9 6.06 -9.42 -6.41
C CYS A 9 6.37 -10.92 -6.24
N PRO A 10 5.89 -11.78 -7.15
CA PRO A 10 6.11 -13.23 -7.05
C PRO A 10 7.59 -13.64 -7.03
N ASP A 11 8.45 -12.89 -7.71
CA ASP A 11 9.89 -13.21 -7.82
C ASP A 11 10.63 -13.03 -6.50
N THR A 12 10.19 -12.09 -5.67
CA THR A 12 10.84 -11.77 -4.38
C THR A 12 10.01 -12.17 -3.17
N GLY A 13 8.74 -12.56 -3.37
CA GLY A 13 7.76 -12.80 -2.30
C GLY A 13 7.33 -11.53 -1.54
N ALA A 14 7.66 -10.35 -2.05
CA ALA A 14 7.32 -9.09 -1.38
C ALA A 14 5.85 -8.71 -1.55
N PHE A 15 5.27 -8.08 -0.54
CA PHE A 15 3.96 -7.42 -0.59
C PHE A 15 4.13 -5.96 -0.23
N GLY A 16 3.32 -5.09 -0.83
CA GLY A 16 3.36 -3.69 -0.44
C GLY A 16 2.18 -2.88 -0.94
N ILE A 17 2.09 -1.68 -0.38
CA ILE A 17 1.05 -0.71 -0.67
C ILE A 17 1.66 0.69 -0.73
N ALA A 18 1.23 1.46 -1.72
CA ALA A 18 1.43 2.91 -1.78
C ALA A 18 0.07 3.61 -1.74
N ILE A 19 -0.02 4.71 -1.00
CA ILE A 19 -1.27 5.39 -0.70
C ILE A 19 -1.06 6.89 -0.54
N SER A 20 -2.05 7.70 -0.93
CA SER A 20 -2.07 9.15 -0.70
C SER A 20 -3.46 9.63 -0.30
N SER A 21 -3.50 10.71 0.48
CA SER A 21 -4.74 11.32 0.97
C SER A 21 -4.60 12.79 1.36
N SER A 22 -5.66 13.56 1.22
CA SER A 22 -5.85 14.86 1.91
C SER A 22 -5.93 14.78 3.43
N SER A 23 -6.23 13.62 4.01
CA SER A 23 -6.24 13.44 5.46
C SER A 23 -4.83 13.18 5.98
N PRO A 24 -4.50 13.57 7.23
CA PRO A 24 -3.19 13.29 7.82
C PRO A 24 -2.97 11.78 8.01
N ALA A 25 -1.70 11.39 7.99
CA ALA A 25 -1.20 10.07 8.36
C ALA A 25 -2.03 8.91 7.77
N VAL A 26 -2.30 8.95 6.46
CA VAL A 26 -3.17 7.95 5.82
C VAL A 26 -2.60 6.54 5.91
N ALA A 27 -1.29 6.37 5.71
CA ALA A 27 -0.65 5.07 5.70
C ALA A 27 -0.80 4.33 7.04
N ALA A 28 -0.65 5.02 8.17
CA ALA A 28 -0.83 4.44 9.51
C ALA A 28 -2.20 3.80 9.73
N ARG A 29 -3.24 4.31 9.05
CA ARG A 29 -4.63 3.90 9.27
C ARG A 29 -5.09 2.90 8.22
N CYS A 30 -4.58 3.03 7.00
CA CYS A 30 -5.11 2.35 5.83
C CYS A 30 -4.21 1.25 5.28
N SER A 31 -2.90 1.25 5.59
CA SER A 31 -1.92 0.33 4.99
C SER A 31 -1.58 -0.83 5.91
N HIS A 32 -1.86 -2.06 5.47
CA HIS A 32 -1.61 -3.27 6.23
C HIS A 32 -0.96 -4.32 5.34
N ALA A 33 0.15 -4.91 5.75
CA ALA A 33 0.81 -5.98 5.00
C ALA A 33 1.46 -6.98 5.95
N ARG A 34 1.54 -8.25 5.53
CA ARG A 34 2.21 -9.32 6.28
C ARG A 34 2.98 -10.22 5.32
N ALA A 35 4.27 -10.39 5.61
CA ALA A 35 5.18 -11.27 4.88
C ALA A 35 4.58 -12.68 4.71
N GLY A 36 4.64 -13.22 3.50
CA GLY A 36 4.08 -14.53 3.16
C GLY A 36 2.56 -14.67 3.21
N VAL A 37 1.81 -13.59 3.48
CA VAL A 37 0.34 -13.64 3.65
C VAL A 37 -0.39 -12.76 2.65
N GLY A 38 -0.07 -11.46 2.59
CA GLY A 38 -0.77 -10.54 1.69
C GLY A 38 -0.67 -9.07 2.11
N VAL A 39 -1.43 -8.24 1.40
CA VAL A 39 -1.56 -6.80 1.65
C VAL A 39 -3.02 -6.37 1.57
N VAL A 40 -3.42 -5.46 2.44
CA VAL A 40 -4.79 -4.99 2.61
C VAL A 40 -4.81 -3.47 2.77
N ALA A 41 -5.60 -2.80 1.95
CA ALA A 41 -6.00 -1.41 2.14
C ALA A 41 -7.41 -1.36 2.75
N SER A 42 -7.61 -0.57 3.82
CA SER A 42 -8.93 -0.23 4.36
C SER A 42 -9.10 1.29 4.32
N GLN A 43 -9.95 1.81 3.43
CA GLN A 43 -10.06 3.24 3.13
C GLN A 43 -11.51 3.73 3.02
N ASN A 44 -11.70 4.96 2.51
CA ASN A 44 -12.93 5.76 2.57
C ASN A 44 -13.25 6.24 3.99
N VAL A 45 -14.34 5.79 4.61
CA VAL A 45 -14.56 5.93 6.05
C VAL A 45 -13.84 4.74 6.70
N THR A 46 -12.52 4.83 6.81
CA THR A 46 -11.66 3.71 7.19
C THR A 46 -12.04 3.11 8.54
N ASP A 47 -12.01 1.78 8.63
CA ASP A 47 -11.88 1.04 9.88
C ASP A 47 -10.53 0.31 9.82
N PRO A 48 -9.51 0.77 10.58
CA PRO A 48 -8.18 0.17 10.58
C PRO A 48 -8.17 -1.30 11.02
N SER A 49 -9.18 -1.76 11.78
CA SER A 49 -9.25 -3.15 12.25
C SER A 49 -9.47 -4.16 11.13
N LEU A 50 -9.98 -3.73 9.97
CA LEU A 50 -10.27 -4.61 8.83
C LEU A 50 -8.99 -5.17 8.20
N GLY A 51 -7.90 -4.39 8.19
CA GLY A 51 -6.62 -4.81 7.63
C GLY A 51 -6.05 -6.05 8.32
N PRO A 52 -5.76 -5.98 9.63
CA PRO A 52 -5.23 -7.12 10.38
C PRO A 52 -6.17 -8.33 10.36
N ARG A 53 -7.50 -8.12 10.46
CA ARG A 53 -8.49 -9.20 10.40
C ARG A 53 -8.48 -9.95 9.06
N ALA A 54 -8.36 -9.22 7.94
CA ALA A 54 -8.23 -9.81 6.61
C ALA A 54 -6.91 -10.59 6.46
N LEU A 55 -5.80 -10.05 6.99
CA LEU A 55 -4.52 -10.76 7.02
C LEU A 55 -4.60 -12.04 7.88
N ASP A 56 -5.33 -12.03 9.01
CA ASP A 56 -5.55 -13.22 9.85
C ASP A 56 -6.46 -14.27 9.18
N LEU A 57 -7.38 -13.84 8.32
CA LEU A 57 -8.12 -14.74 7.43
C LEU A 57 -7.15 -15.39 6.44
N MET A 58 -6.43 -14.60 5.65
CA MET A 58 -5.50 -15.13 4.63
C MET A 58 -4.38 -15.99 5.22
N ALA A 59 -3.90 -15.69 6.44
CA ALA A 59 -2.90 -16.51 7.13
C ALA A 59 -3.38 -17.93 7.44
N ARG A 60 -4.70 -18.19 7.39
CA ARG A 60 -5.29 -19.54 7.51
C ARG A 60 -5.37 -20.27 6.16
N GLY A 61 -4.85 -19.69 5.08
CA GLY A 61 -4.76 -20.30 3.76
C GLY A 61 -5.93 -20.01 2.81
N VAL A 62 -6.84 -19.09 3.18
CA VAL A 62 -7.92 -18.66 2.27
C VAL A 62 -7.43 -17.54 1.34
N GLY A 63 -7.95 -17.51 0.11
CA GLY A 63 -7.62 -16.49 -0.89
C GLY A 63 -8.31 -15.14 -0.65
N ALA A 64 -7.96 -14.14 -1.45
CA ALA A 64 -8.44 -12.76 -1.28
C ALA A 64 -9.98 -12.62 -1.27
N GLU A 65 -10.67 -13.27 -2.21
CA GLU A 65 -12.14 -13.19 -2.33
C GLU A 65 -12.86 -13.85 -1.14
N GLU A 66 -12.38 -15.02 -0.70
CA GLU A 66 -12.93 -15.71 0.46
C GLU A 66 -12.65 -14.93 1.75
N ALA A 67 -11.45 -14.37 1.90
CA ALA A 67 -11.11 -13.48 3.00
C ALA A 67 -12.03 -12.25 3.02
N LEU A 68 -12.28 -11.61 1.87
CA LEU A 68 -13.17 -10.46 1.78
C LEU A 68 -14.61 -10.81 2.16
N ALA A 69 -15.13 -11.92 1.63
CA ALA A 69 -16.48 -12.39 1.94
C ALA A 69 -16.64 -12.66 3.44
N ALA A 70 -15.70 -13.41 4.04
CA ALA A 70 -15.72 -13.71 5.46
C ALA A 70 -15.50 -12.47 6.36
N LEU A 71 -14.73 -11.49 5.89
CA LEU A 71 -14.49 -10.23 6.60
C LEU A 71 -15.77 -9.39 6.70
N LEU A 72 -16.57 -9.38 5.63
CA LEU A 72 -17.75 -8.53 5.49
C LEU A 72 -19.06 -9.21 5.91
N ASP A 73 -19.05 -10.53 6.10
CA ASP A 73 -20.22 -11.26 6.61
C ASP A 73 -20.66 -10.70 7.98
N GLY A 74 -21.91 -10.25 8.04
CA GLY A 74 -22.49 -9.60 9.22
C GLY A 74 -21.83 -8.26 9.62
N TYR A 75 -20.92 -7.70 8.84
CA TYR A 75 -20.24 -6.45 9.18
C TYR A 75 -21.15 -5.25 8.90
N ALA A 76 -21.82 -4.78 9.96
CA ALA A 76 -22.90 -3.79 9.90
C ALA A 76 -22.55 -2.48 9.17
N THR A 77 -21.27 -2.11 9.10
CA THR A 77 -20.81 -0.87 8.47
C THR A 77 -20.05 -1.08 7.16
N ALA A 78 -20.23 -2.22 6.48
CA ALA A 78 -19.58 -2.54 5.21
C ALA A 78 -19.84 -1.46 4.13
N ASP A 79 -21.03 -0.87 4.10
CA ASP A 79 -21.41 0.13 3.11
C ASP A 79 -20.52 1.37 3.11
N TRP A 80 -19.86 1.70 4.23
CA TRP A 80 -18.99 2.86 4.35
C TRP A 80 -17.53 2.57 4.02
N ARG A 81 -17.18 1.31 3.77
CA ARG A 81 -15.80 0.87 3.57
C ARG A 81 -15.48 0.75 2.09
N GLN A 82 -14.22 1.03 1.78
CA GLN A 82 -13.60 0.57 0.56
C GLN A 82 -12.38 -0.28 0.96
N VAL A 83 -12.36 -1.55 0.57
CA VAL A 83 -11.33 -2.52 0.98
C VAL A 83 -10.68 -3.12 -0.26
N VAL A 84 -9.35 -3.16 -0.28
CA VAL A 84 -8.57 -3.82 -1.34
C VAL A 84 -7.70 -4.89 -0.69
N ILE A 85 -7.72 -6.10 -1.22
CA ILE A 85 -6.92 -7.23 -0.74
C ILE A 85 -6.12 -7.78 -1.92
N VAL A 86 -4.83 -8.04 -1.72
CA VAL A 86 -4.02 -8.88 -2.62
C VAL A 86 -3.40 -10.00 -1.79
N ASP A 87 -3.68 -11.24 -2.17
CA ASP A 87 -3.20 -12.43 -1.47
C ASP A 87 -1.83 -12.91 -1.99
N ALA A 88 -1.29 -13.95 -1.35
CA ALA A 88 0.01 -14.54 -1.69
C ALA A 88 0.09 -15.19 -3.07
N THR A 89 -1.04 -15.47 -3.72
CA THR A 89 -1.09 -15.95 -5.11
C THR A 89 -1.19 -14.80 -6.11
N GLY A 90 -1.28 -13.56 -5.61
CA GLY A 90 -1.44 -12.35 -6.39
C GLY A 90 -2.85 -12.15 -6.95
N GLN A 91 -3.84 -12.91 -6.46
CA GLN A 91 -5.25 -12.62 -6.72
C GLN A 91 -5.71 -11.47 -5.84
N SER A 92 -6.71 -10.73 -6.33
CA SER A 92 -7.19 -9.53 -5.64
C SER A 92 -8.70 -9.48 -5.51
N ALA A 93 -9.15 -9.02 -4.34
CA ALA A 93 -10.55 -8.79 -4.02
C ALA A 93 -10.75 -7.32 -3.63
N ILE A 94 -11.84 -6.73 -4.09
CA ILE A 94 -12.15 -5.32 -3.84
C ILE A 94 -13.61 -5.19 -3.43
N HIS A 95 -13.85 -4.47 -2.33
CA HIS A 95 -15.18 -4.03 -1.92
C HIS A 95 -15.27 -2.51 -2.00
N SER A 96 -16.32 -2.00 -2.63
CA SER A 96 -16.74 -0.60 -2.56
C SER A 96 -18.18 -0.58 -2.05
N GLY A 97 -18.37 -0.16 -0.80
CA GLY A 97 -19.70 -0.11 -0.19
C GLY A 97 -20.61 0.95 -0.82
N ALA A 98 -21.92 0.81 -0.61
CA ALA A 98 -22.92 1.72 -1.19
C ALA A 98 -22.84 3.18 -0.69
N ARG A 99 -22.03 3.45 0.33
CA ARG A 99 -21.79 4.78 0.93
C ARG A 99 -20.35 5.28 0.69
N VAL A 100 -19.63 4.73 -0.28
CA VAL A 100 -18.34 5.29 -0.71
C VAL A 100 -18.54 6.74 -1.17
N LEU A 101 -17.62 7.63 -0.77
CA LEU A 101 -17.78 9.07 -0.92
C LEU A 101 -17.33 9.55 -2.31
N GLY A 102 -18.13 10.45 -2.90
CA GLY A 102 -17.82 11.17 -4.13
C GLY A 102 -17.57 10.25 -5.33
N THR A 103 -16.80 10.75 -6.29
CA THR A 103 -16.30 9.93 -7.40
C THR A 103 -15.35 8.86 -6.84
N PHE A 104 -15.59 7.60 -7.17
CA PHE A 104 -14.76 6.49 -6.73
C PHE A 104 -14.51 5.54 -7.89
N GLY A 105 -13.45 4.76 -7.78
CA GLY A 105 -13.08 3.80 -8.80
C GLY A 105 -12.26 2.67 -8.21
N THR A 106 -12.13 1.60 -8.99
CA THR A 106 -11.34 0.42 -8.65
C THR A 106 -10.75 -0.14 -9.94
N ALA A 107 -9.53 -0.66 -9.88
CA ALA A 107 -8.89 -1.35 -10.98
C ALA A 107 -8.13 -2.56 -10.47
N ARG A 108 -8.13 -3.64 -11.25
CA ARG A 108 -7.31 -4.84 -11.01
C ARG A 108 -6.28 -4.96 -12.12
N GLY A 109 -5.05 -5.29 -11.75
CA GLY A 109 -3.97 -5.59 -12.67
C GLY A 109 -3.30 -6.91 -12.33
N ARG A 110 -2.22 -7.21 -13.03
CA ARG A 110 -1.40 -8.39 -12.74
C ARG A 110 -0.67 -8.20 -11.41
N PHE A 111 -1.02 -9.03 -10.43
CA PHE A 111 -0.43 -9.02 -9.09
C PHE A 111 -0.65 -7.71 -8.31
N CYS A 112 -1.62 -6.90 -8.71
CA CYS A 112 -1.95 -5.65 -8.03
C CYS A 112 -3.44 -5.29 -8.13
N ALA A 113 -3.86 -4.40 -7.25
CA ALA A 113 -5.18 -3.79 -7.29
C ALA A 113 -5.10 -2.36 -6.75
N ALA A 114 -5.83 -1.44 -7.39
CA ALA A 114 -5.92 -0.05 -6.99
C ALA A 114 -7.37 0.34 -6.72
N ALA A 115 -7.59 1.26 -5.79
CA ALA A 115 -8.90 1.84 -5.54
C ALA A 115 -8.78 3.26 -5.02
N GLY A 116 -9.83 4.05 -5.20
CA GLY A 116 -9.92 5.36 -4.60
C GLY A 116 -11.33 5.89 -4.43
N ASN A 117 -11.45 6.95 -3.63
CA ASN A 117 -12.68 7.67 -3.29
C ASN A 117 -12.41 9.18 -3.21
N LEU A 118 -13.44 9.99 -3.46
CA LEU A 118 -13.34 11.45 -3.64
C LEU A 118 -12.26 11.81 -4.68
N LEU A 119 -12.25 11.07 -5.79
CA LEU A 119 -11.31 11.21 -6.90
C LEU A 119 -11.67 12.39 -7.80
N ALA A 120 -10.68 12.94 -8.50
CA ALA A 120 -10.93 13.87 -9.60
C ALA A 120 -11.64 13.18 -10.79
N SER A 121 -11.39 11.87 -10.97
CA SER A 121 -11.98 11.04 -12.03
C SER A 121 -11.98 9.57 -11.63
N GLU A 122 -12.95 8.78 -12.13
CA GLU A 122 -13.01 7.33 -11.94
C GLU A 122 -11.83 6.59 -12.60
N ASN A 123 -11.11 7.25 -13.54
CA ASN A 123 -9.97 6.67 -14.26
C ASN A 123 -8.66 6.62 -13.46
N VAL A 124 -8.61 7.23 -12.27
CA VAL A 124 -7.37 7.31 -11.47
C VAL A 124 -6.82 5.92 -11.13
N PRO A 125 -7.60 4.95 -10.60
CA PRO A 125 -7.13 3.59 -10.34
C PRO A 125 -6.60 2.86 -11.59
N ASP A 126 -7.22 3.05 -12.75
CA ASP A 126 -6.73 2.46 -14.00
C ASP A 126 -5.37 3.03 -14.39
N ALA A 127 -5.16 4.34 -14.19
CA ALA A 127 -3.85 4.95 -14.41
C ALA A 127 -2.79 4.41 -13.44
N MET A 128 -3.16 4.17 -12.18
CA MET A 128 -2.25 3.56 -11.19
C MET A 128 -1.85 2.15 -11.61
N VAL A 129 -2.81 1.30 -12.01
CA VAL A 129 -2.53 -0.07 -12.48
C VAL A 129 -1.62 -0.03 -13.71
N ARG A 130 -1.92 0.80 -14.71
CA ARG A 130 -1.05 0.95 -15.89
C ARG A 130 0.37 1.41 -15.51
N GLY A 131 0.49 2.37 -14.59
CA GLY A 131 1.78 2.83 -14.08
C GLY A 131 2.57 1.70 -13.41
N PHE A 132 1.90 0.88 -12.60
CA PHE A 132 2.52 -0.28 -11.93
C PHE A 132 3.01 -1.36 -12.91
N GLU A 133 2.21 -1.65 -13.93
CA GLU A 133 2.51 -2.69 -14.92
C GLU A 133 3.57 -2.25 -15.94
N ALA A 134 3.64 -0.96 -16.25
CA ALA A 134 4.65 -0.40 -17.14
C ALA A 134 5.99 -0.15 -16.43
N ALA A 135 6.00 0.02 -15.12
CA ALA A 135 7.21 0.26 -14.34
C ALA A 135 8.06 -1.01 -14.17
N GLU A 136 9.37 -0.83 -14.27
CA GLU A 136 10.38 -1.86 -14.03
C GLU A 136 11.02 -1.70 -12.64
N GLY A 137 11.80 -2.68 -12.21
CA GLY A 137 12.56 -2.64 -10.96
C GLY A 137 11.83 -3.24 -9.76
N THR A 138 12.19 -2.78 -8.56
CA THR A 138 11.72 -3.37 -7.30
C THR A 138 10.23 -3.07 -7.05
N LEU A 139 9.58 -3.87 -6.19
CA LEU A 139 8.19 -3.64 -5.81
C LEU A 139 7.94 -2.20 -5.27
N PRO A 140 8.77 -1.65 -4.35
CA PRO A 140 8.71 -0.25 -3.96
C PRO A 140 8.64 0.73 -5.14
N GLU A 141 9.54 0.63 -6.13
CA GLU A 141 9.58 1.53 -7.28
C GLU A 141 8.29 1.49 -8.10
N ARG A 142 7.79 0.28 -8.35
CA ARG A 142 6.57 0.08 -9.14
C ARG A 142 5.33 0.60 -8.44
N LEU A 143 5.22 0.39 -7.12
CA LEU A 143 4.14 0.94 -6.30
C LEU A 143 4.14 2.48 -6.32
N LEU A 144 5.33 3.03 -6.28
CA LEU A 144 5.58 4.46 -6.27
C LEU A 144 5.28 5.12 -7.63
N ALA A 145 5.72 4.51 -8.73
CA ALA A 145 5.36 4.92 -10.09
C ALA A 145 3.84 4.87 -10.33
N ALA A 146 3.16 3.89 -9.75
CA ALA A 146 1.71 3.79 -9.79
C ALA A 146 1.02 4.93 -9.02
N LEU A 147 1.54 5.29 -7.83
CA LEU A 147 1.01 6.41 -7.05
C LEU A 147 1.17 7.74 -7.81
N GLU A 148 2.31 7.94 -8.45
CA GLU A 148 2.58 9.11 -9.32
C GLU A 148 1.69 9.12 -10.56
N ALA A 149 1.45 7.97 -11.20
CA ALA A 149 0.52 7.87 -12.33
C ALA A 149 -0.92 8.20 -11.91
N GLY A 150 -1.33 7.78 -10.71
CA GLY A 150 -2.63 8.16 -10.13
C GLY A 150 -2.74 9.66 -9.91
N GLN A 151 -1.70 10.29 -9.35
CA GLN A 151 -1.63 11.74 -9.19
C GLN A 151 -1.67 12.47 -10.54
N GLY A 152 -0.92 11.98 -11.55
CA GLY A 152 -0.90 12.53 -12.90
C GLY A 152 -2.23 12.41 -13.65
N ALA A 153 -3.05 11.41 -13.28
CA ALA A 153 -4.44 11.27 -13.77
C ALA A 153 -5.46 12.14 -13.02
N GLY A 154 -4.98 13.00 -12.10
CA GLY A 154 -5.78 13.96 -11.35
C GLY A 154 -5.87 13.65 -9.86
N GLY A 155 -5.54 12.44 -9.40
CA GLY A 155 -5.57 12.06 -7.99
C GLY A 155 -6.93 12.30 -7.32
N GLU A 156 -6.91 12.94 -6.16
CA GLU A 156 -8.12 13.37 -5.45
C GLU A 156 -8.76 14.60 -6.10
N ALA A 157 -10.05 14.81 -5.86
CA ALA A 157 -10.75 16.02 -6.31
C ALA A 157 -10.21 17.31 -5.67
N GLY A 158 -9.50 17.20 -4.54
CA GLY A 158 -8.78 18.29 -3.87
C GLY A 158 -7.31 17.94 -3.62
N PRO A 159 -6.56 18.83 -2.94
CA PRO A 159 -5.15 18.59 -2.66
C PRO A 159 -4.95 17.41 -1.71
N VAL A 160 -3.85 16.68 -1.89
CA VAL A 160 -3.39 15.63 -0.96
C VAL A 160 -2.37 16.21 0.02
N HIS A 161 -2.32 15.66 1.23
CA HIS A 161 -1.43 16.11 2.30
C HIS A 161 -0.59 15.00 2.93
N SER A 162 -0.96 13.73 2.78
CA SER A 162 -0.17 12.63 3.29
C SER A 162 0.01 11.54 2.24
N ALA A 163 1.13 10.84 2.33
CA ALA A 163 1.44 9.70 1.49
C ALA A 163 2.25 8.67 2.27
N GLY A 164 2.21 7.40 1.87
CA GLY A 164 3.09 6.40 2.44
C GLY A 164 3.31 5.19 1.57
N LEU A 165 4.40 4.50 1.87
CA LEU A 165 4.84 3.26 1.25
C LEU A 165 5.13 2.25 2.37
N LEU A 166 4.46 1.10 2.31
CA LEU A 166 4.68 -0.02 3.24
C LEU A 166 5.04 -1.25 2.42
N VAL A 167 6.15 -1.91 2.76
CA VAL A 167 6.62 -3.13 2.09
C VAL A 167 7.12 -4.16 3.10
N VAL A 168 6.69 -5.41 2.92
CA VAL A 168 7.10 -6.59 3.70
C VAL A 168 7.62 -7.66 2.73
N ARG A 169 8.49 -8.56 3.21
CA ARG A 169 9.04 -9.64 2.37
C ARG A 169 9.24 -10.94 3.15
N ASP A 170 10.36 -11.04 3.87
CA ASP A 170 10.93 -12.29 4.40
C ASP A 170 11.28 -12.23 5.89
N VAL A 171 11.01 -11.10 6.54
CA VAL A 171 11.19 -10.88 7.98
C VAL A 171 9.86 -10.51 8.65
N THR A 172 9.79 -10.58 9.98
CA THR A 172 8.56 -10.36 10.74
C THR A 172 8.16 -8.89 10.88
N TRP A 173 8.93 -7.97 10.31
CA TRP A 173 8.69 -6.52 10.29
C TRP A 173 8.68 -5.98 8.86
N PRO A 174 8.17 -4.76 8.62
CA PRO A 174 8.28 -4.12 7.31
C PRO A 174 9.73 -3.84 6.93
N ILE A 175 10.14 -4.24 5.73
CA ILE A 175 11.45 -3.90 5.17
C ILE A 175 11.50 -2.44 4.67
N ALA A 176 10.34 -1.81 4.50
CA ALA A 176 10.20 -0.37 4.33
C ALA A 176 8.84 0.07 4.89
N ASP A 177 8.83 1.12 5.73
CA ASP A 177 7.64 1.82 6.19
C ASP A 177 7.96 3.32 6.17
N LEU A 178 7.72 3.95 5.03
CA LEU A 178 8.05 5.35 4.78
C LEU A 178 6.78 6.17 4.71
N ARG A 179 6.75 7.28 5.44
CA ARG A 179 5.54 8.08 5.65
C ARG A 179 5.83 9.56 5.56
N VAL A 180 4.98 10.25 4.79
CA VAL A 180 4.79 11.69 4.85
C VAL A 180 3.42 11.90 5.46
N ASP A 181 3.38 12.15 6.77
CA ASP A 181 2.11 12.21 7.51
C ASP A 181 1.35 13.54 7.30
N TRP A 182 2.06 14.60 6.90
CA TRP A 182 1.52 15.87 6.45
C TRP A 182 2.57 16.66 5.64
N ASP A 183 2.19 17.19 4.49
CA ASP A 183 2.93 18.17 3.67
C ASP A 183 1.90 19.04 2.93
N ASP A 184 2.11 20.35 2.90
CA ASP A 184 1.18 21.30 2.26
C ASP A 184 1.37 21.42 0.75
N THR A 185 2.41 20.78 0.19
CA THR A 185 2.88 21.02 -1.18
C THR A 185 2.81 19.77 -2.06
N ASP A 186 3.58 18.74 -1.75
CA ASP A 186 3.73 17.55 -2.58
C ASP A 186 4.12 16.33 -1.73
N PRO A 187 3.18 15.74 -0.99
CA PRO A 187 3.48 14.58 -0.15
C PRO A 187 3.96 13.37 -0.95
N ILE A 188 3.57 13.24 -2.23
CA ILE A 188 3.98 12.10 -3.08
C ILE A 188 5.43 12.28 -3.55
N GLY A 189 5.81 13.47 -4.03
CA GLY A 189 7.20 13.78 -4.35
C GLY A 189 8.12 13.72 -3.13
N ARG A 190 7.63 14.11 -1.94
CA ARG A 190 8.36 13.91 -0.68
C ARG A 190 8.56 12.43 -0.36
N LEU A 191 7.55 11.59 -0.59
CA LEU A 191 7.65 10.14 -0.41
C LEU A 191 8.66 9.51 -1.39
N ARG A 192 8.68 9.94 -2.67
CA ARG A 192 9.72 9.58 -3.65
C ARG A 192 11.11 9.91 -3.12
N ALA A 193 11.33 11.13 -2.66
CA ALA A 193 12.62 11.56 -2.13
C ALA A 193 13.04 10.77 -0.89
N LEU A 194 12.10 10.42 0.00
CA LEU A 194 12.37 9.53 1.13
C LEU A 194 12.81 8.14 0.67
N TRP A 195 12.15 7.59 -0.35
CA TRP A 195 12.52 6.30 -0.93
C TRP A 195 13.92 6.33 -1.56
N GLU A 196 14.28 7.36 -2.31
CA GLU A 196 15.62 7.51 -2.90
C GLU A 196 16.73 7.51 -1.84
N ILE A 197 16.47 8.09 -0.66
CA ILE A 197 17.39 8.05 0.48
C ILE A 197 17.44 6.64 1.10
N TYR A 198 16.28 5.99 1.25
CA TYR A 198 16.14 4.73 1.97
C TYR A 198 16.61 3.51 1.17
N ALA A 199 16.31 3.46 -0.14
CA ALA A 199 16.49 2.29 -0.99
C ALA A 199 17.91 1.72 -0.98
N PRO A 200 19.00 2.52 -1.06
CA PRO A 200 20.36 2.00 -1.02
C PRO A 200 20.73 1.35 0.32
N GLN A 201 20.01 1.67 1.39
CA GLN A 201 20.28 1.22 2.76
C GLN A 201 19.39 0.05 3.20
N LEU A 202 18.37 -0.30 2.41
CA LEU A 202 17.33 -1.25 2.79
C LEU A 202 17.90 -2.61 3.21
N GLU A 203 18.72 -3.22 2.35
CA GLU A 203 19.26 -4.56 2.62
C GLU A 203 20.26 -4.54 3.78
N ASP A 204 20.94 -3.42 4.02
CA ASP A 204 21.81 -3.25 5.18
C ASP A 204 21.00 -3.16 6.47
N TYR A 205 19.86 -2.47 6.47
CA TYR A 205 18.96 -2.44 7.63
C TYR A 205 18.39 -3.81 7.97
N VAL A 206 18.01 -4.61 6.96
CA VAL A 206 17.58 -5.99 7.17
C VAL A 206 18.75 -6.81 7.74
N ARG A 207 19.93 -6.74 7.12
CA ARG A 207 21.12 -7.52 7.53
C ARG A 207 21.54 -7.22 8.96
N ARG A 208 21.54 -5.95 9.37
CA ARG A 208 21.86 -5.54 10.75
C ARG A 208 20.99 -6.22 11.80
N ALA A 209 19.73 -6.52 11.47
CA ALA A 209 18.82 -7.21 12.38
C ALA A 209 18.98 -8.73 12.35
N VAL A 210 19.22 -9.33 11.18
CA VAL A 210 19.24 -10.81 11.02
C VAL A 210 20.63 -11.45 11.13
N ALA A 211 21.69 -10.72 10.79
CA ALA A 211 23.08 -11.17 10.77
C ALA A 211 24.03 -9.97 11.00
N PRO A 212 24.01 -9.35 12.20
CA PRO A 212 24.77 -8.12 12.49
C PRO A 212 26.28 -8.25 12.27
N GLU A 213 26.86 -9.44 12.43
CA GLU A 213 28.27 -9.71 12.19
C GLU A 213 28.69 -9.60 10.72
N ALA A 214 27.75 -9.71 9.79
CA ALA A 214 27.97 -9.57 8.35
C ALA A 214 27.50 -8.20 7.80
N ALA A 215 27.01 -7.31 8.68
CA ALA A 215 26.56 -5.99 8.29
C ALA A 215 27.74 -5.10 7.90
N PRO A 216 27.60 -4.24 6.87
CA PRO A 216 28.59 -3.22 6.61
C PRO A 216 28.65 -2.22 7.78
N SER A 217 29.74 -1.46 7.83
CA SER A 217 29.94 -0.36 8.76
C SER A 217 28.66 0.50 8.88
N TYR A 218 28.34 0.87 10.12
CA TYR A 218 27.20 1.70 10.47
C TYR A 218 27.38 3.16 9.99
N GLY A 219 28.62 3.59 9.70
CA GLY A 219 28.92 4.87 9.08
C GLY A 219 28.56 6.08 9.95
N VAL A 220 28.53 5.89 11.27
CA VAL A 220 28.10 6.88 12.27
C VAL A 220 29.20 7.14 13.30
N PRO A 221 29.20 8.30 13.98
CA PRO A 221 30.09 8.54 15.11
C PRO A 221 29.98 7.42 16.15
N GLY A 222 31.11 6.77 16.48
CA GLY A 222 31.18 5.64 17.41
C GLY A 222 31.31 4.26 16.74
N ASP A 223 31.28 4.20 15.41
CA ASP A 223 31.60 3.02 14.61
C ASP A 223 33.10 3.03 14.26
N LEU A 224 33.92 2.37 15.09
CA LEU A 224 35.39 2.29 14.99
C LEU A 224 35.87 0.91 14.55
#